data_AF-D7UUZ1-F1
#
_entry.id   AF-D7UUZ1-F1
#
_cell.length_a   1.000
_cell.length_b   1.000
_cell.length_c   1.000
_cell.angle_alpha   90.00
_cell.angle_beta   90.00
_cell.angle_gamma   90.00
#
_symmetry.space_group_name_H-M   'P 1'
#
loop_
_entity.id
_entity.type
_entity.pdbx_description
1 polymer ?
#
loop_
_entity_poly.entity_id
_entity_poly.type
_entity_poly.pdbx_seq_one_letter_code
_entity_poly.pdbx_strand_id
1 'polypeptide(L)'
;MLGILVGTIQILAMFFGVQILANSKYNKLEGAGTLVLALCALPLFGLIKYWATFLLALILAISLFIKNRRVIYSISIALLTVILLVVSDSITNLVLIEMSGLDFQKASSSLFSRLIYSLVMFLIVIGLALLIRKLLNHFRLERFIEYRKYGYILFTIIVITVIAFYVNIYAGSMAGFSTRVLQSNTLLFTGYVLVLAVIVTIILRVATREIQMQNQKQQMEQLQEYVETLEVLHKDMRVF
;
A
#
# COMPACT_ATOMS: atom_id res chain seq x y z
N MET A 1 -18.77 -20.94 10.97
CA MET A 1 -17.46 -21.02 11.64
C MET A 1 -16.27 -20.93 10.67
N LEU A 2 -16.24 -21.68 9.56
CA LEU A 2 -15.05 -21.77 8.69
C LEU A 2 -14.68 -20.51 7.90
N GLY A 3 -15.68 -19.74 7.44
CA GLY A 3 -15.44 -18.43 6.83
C GLY A 3 -14.86 -17.40 7.82
N ILE A 4 -15.08 -17.60 9.12
CA ILE A 4 -14.58 -16.72 10.17
C ILE A 4 -13.07 -16.91 10.35
N LEU A 5 -12.57 -18.15 10.31
CA LEU A 5 -11.13 -18.45 10.40
C LEU A 5 -10.32 -17.95 9.19
N VAL A 6 -10.88 -18.03 7.98
CA VAL A 6 -10.21 -17.46 6.79
C VAL A 6 -10.25 -15.93 6.84
N GLY A 7 -11.38 -15.36 7.26
CA GLY A 7 -11.53 -13.92 7.45
C GLY A 7 -10.58 -13.35 8.50
N THR A 8 -10.33 -14.06 9.61
CA THR A 8 -9.39 -13.61 10.64
C THR A 8 -7.96 -13.55 10.10
N ILE A 9 -7.54 -14.53 9.29
CA ILE A 9 -6.20 -14.54 8.66
C ILE A 9 -6.05 -13.35 7.70
N GLN A 10 -7.07 -13.03 6.90
CA GLN A 10 -7.03 -11.88 6.01
C GLN A 10 -6.98 -10.54 6.77
N ILE A 11 -7.75 -10.41 7.85
CA ILE A 11 -7.71 -9.22 8.72
C ILE A 11 -6.33 -9.08 9.37
N LEU A 12 -5.75 -10.17 9.85
CA LEU A 12 -4.39 -10.18 10.37
C LEU A 12 -3.37 -9.79 9.29
N ALA A 13 -3.50 -10.31 8.07
CA ALA A 13 -2.63 -9.93 6.94
C ALA A 13 -2.67 -8.42 6.69
N MET A 14 -3.87 -7.84 6.69
CA MET A 14 -4.06 -6.41 6.47
C MET A 14 -3.50 -5.58 7.63
N PHE A 15 -3.73 -6.02 8.86
CA PHE A 15 -3.19 -5.35 10.04
C PHE A 15 -1.65 -5.33 10.05
N PHE A 16 -1.02 -6.48 9.84
CA PHE A 16 0.45 -6.57 9.77
C PHE A 16 1.00 -5.81 8.55
N GLY A 17 0.32 -5.86 7.40
CA GLY A 17 0.70 -5.08 6.22
C GLY A 17 0.72 -3.57 6.50
N VAL A 18 -0.32 -3.05 7.15
CA VAL A 18 -0.40 -1.65 7.57
C VAL A 18 0.72 -1.31 8.57
N GLN A 19 0.98 -2.15 9.56
CA GLN A 19 2.04 -1.90 10.55
C GLN A 19 3.44 -1.84 9.91
N ILE A 20 3.74 -2.79 9.02
CA ILE A 20 5.01 -2.86 8.30
C ILE A 20 5.19 -1.62 7.43
N LEU A 21 4.16 -1.22 6.69
CA LEU A 21 4.21 -0.07 5.80
C LEU A 21 4.29 1.26 6.58
N ALA A 22 3.56 1.40 7.68
CA ALA A 22 3.52 2.62 8.47
C ALA A 22 4.77 2.84 9.34
N ASN A 23 5.57 1.79 9.62
CA ASN A 23 6.70 1.81 10.57
C ASN A 23 6.36 2.42 11.94
N SER A 24 5.07 2.39 12.27
CA SER A 24 4.54 2.84 13.53
C SER A 24 4.41 1.61 14.42
N LYS A 25 5.29 1.49 15.40
CA LYS A 25 5.11 0.50 16.47
C LYS A 25 3.91 0.97 17.29
N TYR A 26 2.72 0.43 17.03
CA TYR A 26 1.58 0.59 17.93
C TYR A 26 1.98 0.17 19.34
N ASN A 27 1.53 0.91 20.35
CA ASN A 27 1.67 0.41 21.72
C ASN A 27 0.82 -0.87 21.85
N LYS A 28 1.19 -1.82 22.73
CA LYS A 28 0.52 -3.13 22.82
C LYS A 28 -1.01 -3.01 22.98
N LEU A 29 -1.47 -1.98 23.69
CA LEU A 29 -2.89 -1.65 23.89
C LEU A 29 -3.58 -1.07 22.65
N GLU A 30 -2.92 -0.18 21.90
CA GLU A 30 -3.46 0.42 20.67
C GLU A 30 -3.54 -0.62 19.54
N GLY A 31 -2.53 -1.48 19.45
CA GLY A 31 -2.51 -2.60 18.49
C GLY A 31 -3.59 -3.63 18.81
N ALA A 32 -3.82 -3.93 20.09
CA ALA A 32 -4.90 -4.81 20.51
C ALA A 32 -6.29 -4.19 20.23
N GLY A 33 -6.49 -2.91 20.55
CA GLY A 33 -7.77 -2.24 20.31
C GLY A 33 -8.14 -2.16 18.83
N THR A 34 -7.15 -1.95 17.96
CA THR A 34 -7.34 -1.90 16.50
C THR A 34 -7.58 -3.28 15.90
N LEU A 35 -6.94 -4.32 16.43
CA LEU A 35 -7.26 -5.71 16.09
C LEU A 35 -8.67 -6.09 16.53
N VAL A 36 -9.09 -5.72 17.73
CA VAL A 36 -10.46 -6.01 18.21
C VAL A 36 -11.50 -5.31 17.32
N LEU A 37 -11.29 -4.05 16.97
CA LEU A 37 -12.16 -3.32 16.04
C LEU A 37 -12.17 -3.94 14.64
N ALA A 38 -11.02 -4.39 14.14
CA ALA A 38 -10.94 -5.07 12.86
C ALA A 38 -11.64 -6.44 12.88
N LEU A 39 -11.52 -7.20 13.98
CA LEU A 39 -12.22 -8.47 14.18
C LEU A 39 -13.74 -8.27 14.32
N CYS A 40 -14.20 -7.15 14.88
CA CYS A 40 -15.61 -6.77 14.86
C CYS A 40 -16.18 -6.54 13.44
N ALA A 41 -15.33 -6.42 12.40
CA ALA A 41 -15.78 -6.37 11.01
C ALA A 41 -16.01 -7.77 10.39
N LEU A 42 -15.67 -8.86 11.08
CA LEU A 42 -15.92 -10.24 10.60
C LEU A 42 -17.40 -10.57 10.32
N PRO A 43 -18.37 -10.16 11.16
CA PRO A 43 -19.78 -10.41 10.87
C PRO A 43 -20.25 -9.68 9.61
N LEU A 44 -19.70 -8.49 9.35
CA LEU A 44 -20.00 -7.68 8.16
C LEU A 44 -19.50 -8.33 6.87
N PHE A 45 -18.43 -9.13 6.93
CA PHE A 45 -17.94 -9.91 5.77
C PHE A 45 -18.99 -10.89 5.24
N GLY A 46 -19.84 -11.44 6.12
CA GLY A 46 -20.93 -12.34 5.73
C GLY A 46 -22.06 -11.64 4.98
N LEU A 47 -22.28 -10.35 5.24
CA LEU A 47 -23.39 -9.56 4.67
C LEU A 47 -22.99 -8.83 3.39
N ILE A 48 -21.80 -8.22 3.37
CA ILE A 48 -21.39 -7.28 2.31
C ILE A 48 -20.25 -7.83 1.43
N LYS A 49 -19.80 -9.07 1.68
CA LYS A 49 -18.77 -9.78 0.89
C LYS A 49 -17.52 -8.92 0.68
N TYR A 50 -17.12 -8.68 -0.58
CA TYR A 50 -15.89 -7.97 -0.95
C TYR A 50 -15.86 -6.50 -0.51
N TRP A 51 -17.02 -5.86 -0.27
CA TRP A 51 -17.09 -4.49 0.24
C TRP A 51 -16.63 -4.34 1.69
N ALA A 52 -16.63 -5.42 2.48
CA ALA A 52 -16.16 -5.39 3.88
C ALA A 52 -14.68 -4.99 3.98
N THR A 53 -13.89 -5.28 2.95
CA THR A 53 -12.47 -4.91 2.86
C THR A 53 -12.25 -3.40 2.85
N PHE A 54 -13.19 -2.61 2.30
CA PHE A 54 -13.14 -1.15 2.36
C PHE A 54 -13.38 -0.62 3.77
N LEU A 55 -14.32 -1.23 4.49
CA LEU A 55 -14.65 -0.85 5.86
C LEU A 55 -13.45 -1.12 6.79
N LEU A 56 -12.77 -2.26 6.59
CA LEU A 56 -11.50 -2.57 7.26
C LEU A 56 -10.40 -1.55 6.92
N ALA A 57 -10.25 -1.19 5.64
CA ALA A 57 -9.30 -0.15 5.24
C ALA A 57 -9.58 1.18 5.95
N LEU A 58 -10.85 1.56 6.08
CA LEU A 58 -11.29 2.79 6.72
C LEU A 58 -11.01 2.77 8.24
N ILE A 59 -11.29 1.66 8.92
CA ILE A 59 -10.97 1.47 10.35
C ILE A 59 -9.45 1.61 10.58
N LEU A 60 -8.64 0.96 9.73
CA LEU A 60 -7.18 1.04 9.84
C LEU A 60 -6.64 2.44 9.50
N ALA A 61 -7.25 3.13 8.53
CA ALA A 61 -6.91 4.50 8.20
C ALA A 61 -7.22 5.48 9.35
N ILE A 62 -8.38 5.33 10.01
CA ILE A 62 -8.75 6.14 11.18
C ILE A 62 -7.78 5.89 12.33
N SER A 63 -7.46 4.63 12.60
CA SER A 63 -6.49 4.27 13.64
C SER A 63 -5.12 4.92 13.41
N LEU A 64 -4.61 4.85 12.17
CA LEU A 64 -3.35 5.49 11.80
C LEU A 64 -3.42 7.02 11.89
N PHE A 65 -4.57 7.60 11.52
CA PHE A 65 -4.78 9.04 11.57
C PHE A 65 -4.69 9.59 12.99
N ILE A 66 -5.30 8.91 13.97
CA ILE A 66 -5.24 9.30 15.39
C ILE A 66 -3.79 9.43 15.86
N LYS A 67 -2.90 8.57 15.36
CA LYS A 67 -1.49 8.54 15.77
C LYS A 67 -0.59 9.50 14.99
N ASN A 68 -0.68 9.49 13.66
CA ASN A 68 0.26 10.23 12.81
C ASN A 68 -0.21 11.65 12.46
N ARG A 69 -1.50 11.99 12.70
CA ARG A 69 -2.15 13.28 12.38
C ARG A 69 -2.13 13.69 10.89
N ARG A 70 -1.39 12.99 10.02
CA ARG A 70 -1.32 13.21 8.57
C ARG A 70 -2.38 12.34 7.87
N VAL A 71 -3.46 12.96 7.40
CA VAL A 71 -4.61 12.28 6.73
C VAL A 71 -4.17 11.53 5.49
N ILE A 72 -3.46 12.20 4.58
CA ILE A 72 -3.07 11.65 3.26
C ILE A 72 -2.19 10.42 3.43
N TYR A 73 -1.22 10.46 4.35
CA TYR A 73 -0.34 9.33 4.64
C TYR A 73 -1.12 8.11 5.16
N SER A 74 -2.04 8.35 6.09
CA SER A 74 -2.82 7.28 6.74
C SER A 74 -3.74 6.57 5.75
N ILE A 75 -4.45 7.33 4.92
CA ILE A 75 -5.33 6.77 3.88
C ILE A 75 -4.49 6.08 2.80
N SER A 76 -3.37 6.68 2.37
CA SER A 76 -2.50 6.08 1.36
C SER A 76 -2.00 4.70 1.77
N ILE A 77 -1.54 4.54 3.02
CA ILE A 77 -1.04 3.25 3.52
C ILE A 77 -2.16 2.22 3.62
N ALA A 78 -3.33 2.61 4.12
CA ALA A 78 -4.47 1.71 4.22
C ALA A 78 -4.90 1.20 2.83
N LEU A 79 -5.02 2.11 1.86
CA LEU A 79 -5.37 1.75 0.48
C LEU A 79 -4.27 0.92 -0.20
N LEU A 80 -3.00 1.25 0.02
CA LEU A 80 -1.87 0.47 -0.49
C LEU A 80 -1.91 -0.97 0.04
N THR A 81 -2.33 -1.15 1.30
CA THR A 81 -2.49 -2.49 1.88
C THR A 81 -3.65 -3.25 1.24
N VAL A 82 -4.74 -2.57 0.86
CA VAL A 82 -5.82 -3.19 0.06
C VAL A 82 -5.30 -3.65 -1.29
N ILE A 83 -4.49 -2.82 -1.98
CA ILE A 83 -3.87 -3.21 -3.26
C ILE A 83 -3.02 -4.47 -3.05
N LEU A 84 -2.16 -4.50 -2.04
CA LEU A 84 -1.35 -5.67 -1.71
C LEU A 84 -2.17 -6.93 -1.45
N LEU A 85 -3.33 -6.79 -0.83
CA LEU A 85 -4.25 -7.90 -0.57
C LEU A 85 -4.77 -8.49 -1.89
N VAL A 86 -5.25 -7.64 -2.81
CA VAL A 86 -5.79 -8.04 -4.11
C VAL A 86 -4.71 -8.66 -5.00
N VAL A 87 -3.49 -8.10 -4.97
CA VAL A 87 -2.35 -8.64 -5.71
C VAL A 87 -1.93 -10.00 -5.14
N SER A 88 -1.87 -10.12 -3.82
CA SER A 88 -1.55 -11.40 -3.16
C SER A 88 -2.59 -12.46 -3.46
N ASP A 89 -3.88 -12.11 -3.52
CA ASP A 89 -4.94 -13.04 -3.92
C ASP A 89 -4.73 -13.53 -5.36
N SER A 90 -4.42 -12.61 -6.28
CA SER A 90 -4.16 -12.94 -7.68
C SER A 90 -2.93 -13.84 -7.86
N ILE A 91 -1.84 -13.57 -7.15
CA ILE A 91 -0.62 -14.40 -7.18
C ILE A 91 -0.89 -15.78 -6.56
N THR A 92 -1.62 -15.81 -5.44
CA THR A 92 -1.96 -17.08 -4.77
C THR A 92 -2.83 -17.94 -5.68
N ASN A 93 -3.77 -17.34 -6.41
CA ASN A 93 -4.58 -18.02 -7.43
C ASN A 93 -3.70 -18.61 -8.55
N LEU A 94 -2.76 -17.83 -9.09
CA LEU A 94 -1.84 -18.30 -10.14
C LEU A 94 -1.00 -19.49 -9.65
N VAL A 95 -0.37 -19.36 -8.48
CA VAL A 95 0.53 -20.40 -7.92
C VAL A 95 -0.24 -21.67 -7.53
N LEU A 96 -1.39 -21.54 -6.87
CA LEU A 96 -2.08 -22.71 -6.32
C LEU A 96 -3.04 -23.36 -7.32
N ILE A 97 -3.64 -22.64 -8.26
CA ILE A 97 -4.67 -23.22 -9.13
C ILE A 97 -4.12 -23.52 -10.52
N GLU A 98 -3.32 -22.62 -11.09
CA GLU A 98 -2.77 -22.84 -12.44
C GLU A 98 -1.56 -23.77 -12.43
N MET A 99 -0.64 -23.64 -11.46
CA MET A 99 0.57 -24.48 -11.44
C MET A 99 0.36 -25.88 -10.83
N SER A 100 -0.63 -26.06 -9.95
CA SER A 100 -0.85 -27.36 -9.28
C SER A 100 -1.92 -28.24 -9.93
N GLY A 101 -2.66 -27.72 -10.92
CA GLY A 101 -3.73 -28.44 -11.62
C GLY A 101 -4.93 -28.81 -10.74
N LEU A 102 -5.03 -28.27 -9.52
CA LEU A 102 -6.15 -28.50 -8.62
C LEU A 102 -7.38 -27.74 -9.10
N ASP A 103 -8.43 -28.50 -9.42
CA ASP A 103 -9.74 -27.97 -9.81
C ASP A 103 -10.30 -27.03 -8.73
N PHE A 104 -10.79 -25.85 -9.13
CA PHE A 104 -11.24 -24.77 -8.22
C PHE A 104 -12.32 -25.26 -7.23
N GLN A 105 -13.12 -26.24 -7.66
CA GLN A 105 -14.15 -26.89 -6.84
C GLN A 105 -13.59 -27.87 -5.80
N LYS A 106 -12.45 -28.53 -6.05
CA LYS A 106 -11.80 -29.43 -5.09
C LYS A 106 -10.88 -28.67 -4.12
N ALA A 107 -10.25 -27.60 -4.57
CA ALA A 107 -9.47 -26.70 -3.72
C ALA A 107 -10.35 -25.90 -2.73
N SER A 108 -11.62 -25.66 -3.07
CA SER A 108 -12.56 -24.94 -2.19
C SER A 108 -13.42 -25.85 -1.29
N SER A 109 -13.41 -27.17 -1.48
CA SER A 109 -14.24 -28.10 -0.71
C SER A 109 -13.56 -28.65 0.55
N SER A 110 -12.23 -28.77 0.55
CA SER A 110 -11.47 -29.24 1.72
C SER A 110 -11.04 -28.08 2.64
N LEU A 111 -11.10 -28.32 3.95
CA LEU A 111 -10.64 -27.37 4.97
C LEU A 111 -9.14 -27.10 4.85
N PHE A 112 -8.39 -28.14 4.54
CA PHE A 112 -6.94 -28.09 4.47
C PHE A 112 -6.45 -27.19 3.33
N SER A 113 -7.09 -27.28 2.16
CA SER A 113 -6.74 -26.45 1.01
C SER A 113 -7.07 -24.97 1.22
N ARG A 114 -8.20 -24.64 1.88
CA ARG A 114 -8.52 -23.24 2.23
C ARG A 114 -7.54 -22.65 3.24
N LEU A 115 -7.10 -23.41 4.24
CA LEU A 115 -6.10 -22.97 5.20
C LEU A 115 -4.76 -22.70 4.53
N ILE A 116 -4.30 -23.63 3.69
CA ILE A 116 -3.07 -23.45 2.90
C ILE A 116 -3.16 -22.20 2.02
N TYR A 117 -4.28 -22.00 1.31
CA TYR A 117 -4.50 -20.81 0.49
C TYR A 117 -4.34 -19.53 1.32
N SER A 118 -5.01 -19.45 2.47
CA SER A 118 -4.93 -18.27 3.35
C SER A 118 -3.54 -18.03 3.93
N LEU A 119 -2.78 -19.08 4.26
CA LEU A 119 -1.42 -18.99 4.76
C LEU A 119 -0.44 -18.53 3.69
N VAL A 120 -0.54 -19.07 2.47
CA VAL A 120 0.28 -18.65 1.33
C VAL A 120 0.02 -17.19 1.01
N MET A 121 -1.25 -16.79 0.96
CA MET A 121 -1.65 -15.39 0.77
C MET A 121 -1.04 -14.47 1.85
N PHE A 122 -1.13 -14.86 3.13
CA PHE A 122 -0.56 -14.11 4.25
C PHE A 122 0.97 -13.91 4.09
N LEU A 123 1.69 -14.97 3.72
CA LEU A 123 3.14 -14.90 3.47
C LEU A 123 3.48 -13.97 2.30
N ILE A 124 2.70 -14.00 1.22
CA ILE A 124 2.91 -13.13 0.06
C ILE A 124 2.64 -11.66 0.43
N VAL A 125 1.56 -11.36 1.17
CA VAL A 125 1.25 -9.99 1.63
C VAL A 125 2.41 -9.43 2.45
N ILE A 126 2.94 -10.21 3.40
CA ILE A 126 4.06 -9.77 4.24
C ILE A 126 5.33 -9.59 3.40
N GLY A 127 5.63 -10.53 2.51
CA GLY A 127 6.78 -10.43 1.61
C GLY A 127 6.75 -9.17 0.75
N LEU A 128 5.60 -8.90 0.12
CA LEU A 128 5.40 -7.69 -0.69
C LEU A 128 5.44 -6.42 0.16
N ALA A 129 4.84 -6.41 1.36
CA ALA A 129 4.90 -5.27 2.26
C ALA A 129 6.33 -4.94 2.69
N LEU A 130 7.16 -5.95 2.98
CA LEU A 130 8.58 -5.77 3.29
C LEU A 130 9.38 -5.25 2.09
N LEU A 131 9.13 -5.76 0.89
CA LEU A 131 9.76 -5.27 -0.35
C LEU A 131 9.43 -3.80 -0.60
N ILE A 132 8.14 -3.45 -0.52
CA ILE A 132 7.69 -2.06 -0.68
C ILE A 132 8.28 -1.18 0.42
N ARG A 133 8.38 -1.66 1.67
CA ARG A 133 9.02 -0.90 2.75
C ARG A 133 10.50 -0.66 2.50
N LYS A 134 11.23 -1.67 2.00
CA LYS A 134 12.64 -1.51 1.63
C LYS A 134 12.79 -0.46 0.53
N LEU A 135 11.88 -0.45 -0.44
CA LEU A 135 11.84 0.56 -1.50
C LEU A 135 11.54 1.96 -0.94
N LEU A 136 10.53 2.09 -0.07
CA LEU A 136 10.15 3.34 0.62
C LEU A 136 11.33 3.93 1.41
N ASN A 137 12.05 3.10 2.16
CA ASN A 137 13.22 3.50 2.95
C ASN A 137 14.40 3.88 2.06
N HIS A 138 14.65 3.14 0.98
CA HIS A 138 15.72 3.43 0.03
C HIS A 138 15.55 4.81 -0.61
N PHE A 139 14.33 5.15 -1.00
CA PHE A 139 14.01 6.47 -1.56
C PHE A 139 13.75 7.56 -0.51
N ARG A 140 13.82 7.25 0.79
CA ARG A 140 13.52 8.18 1.91
C ARG A 140 12.20 8.93 1.70
N LEU A 141 11.14 8.21 1.36
CA LEU A 141 9.81 8.74 1.01
C LEU A 141 9.14 9.59 2.10
N GLU A 142 9.59 9.47 3.35
CA GLU A 142 9.11 10.31 4.45
C GLU A 142 9.35 11.82 4.18
N ARG A 143 10.45 12.16 3.50
CA ARG A 143 10.71 13.54 3.02
C ARG A 143 9.89 13.93 1.79
N PHE A 144 9.43 12.96 0.99
CA PHE A 144 8.63 13.21 -0.22
C PHE A 144 7.20 13.59 0.10
N ILE A 145 6.64 13.00 1.16
CA ILE A 145 5.30 13.33 1.65
C ILE A 145 5.27 14.75 2.25
N GLU A 146 6.42 15.26 2.67
CA GLU A 146 6.60 16.65 3.10
C GLU A 146 6.46 17.64 1.92
N TYR A 147 6.91 17.24 0.72
CA TYR A 147 6.62 17.96 -0.53
C TYR A 147 5.21 17.63 -1.02
N ARG A 148 4.24 18.43 -0.57
CA ARG A 148 2.78 18.26 -0.81
C ARG A 148 2.42 17.80 -2.23
N LYS A 149 3.04 18.36 -3.28
CA LYS A 149 2.79 18.03 -4.69
C LYS A 149 2.96 16.53 -5.00
N TYR A 150 4.06 15.93 -4.55
CA TYR A 150 4.38 14.53 -4.82
C TYR A 150 3.54 13.56 -3.97
N GLY A 151 3.23 13.96 -2.74
CA GLY A 151 2.28 13.23 -1.89
C GLY A 151 0.90 13.10 -2.53
N TYR A 152 0.37 14.18 -3.13
CA TYR A 152 -0.92 14.14 -3.84
C TYR A 152 -0.89 13.26 -5.08
N ILE A 153 0.17 13.32 -5.90
CA ILE A 153 0.30 12.47 -7.09
C ILE A 153 0.25 10.99 -6.72
N LEU A 154 1.05 10.58 -5.73
CA LEU A 154 1.05 9.18 -5.26
C LEU A 154 -0.29 8.77 -4.67
N PHE A 155 -0.93 9.64 -3.88
CA PHE A 155 -2.25 9.38 -3.33
C PHE A 155 -3.29 9.17 -4.44
N THR A 156 -3.32 10.03 -5.45
CA THR A 156 -4.24 9.91 -6.60
C THR A 156 -4.03 8.60 -7.36
N ILE A 157 -2.79 8.20 -7.59
CA ILE A 157 -2.47 6.92 -8.25
C ILE A 157 -3.01 5.74 -7.42
N ILE A 158 -2.80 5.75 -6.10
CA ILE A 158 -3.30 4.71 -5.20
C ILE A 158 -4.83 4.64 -5.24
N VAL A 159 -5.52 5.78 -5.16
CA VAL A 159 -6.98 5.84 -5.21
C VAL A 159 -7.52 5.32 -6.54
N ILE A 160 -6.96 5.78 -7.67
CA ILE A 160 -7.36 5.33 -9.01
C ILE A 160 -7.14 3.82 -9.15
N THR A 161 -6.03 3.30 -8.64
CA THR A 161 -5.73 1.86 -8.66
C THR A 161 -6.79 1.05 -7.93
N VAL A 162 -7.16 1.48 -6.71
CA VAL A 162 -8.20 0.80 -5.93
C VAL A 162 -9.54 0.84 -6.65
N ILE A 163 -9.92 1.99 -7.23
CA ILE A 163 -11.16 2.10 -8.02
C ILE A 163 -11.14 1.14 -9.21
N ALA A 164 -10.05 1.11 -9.98
CA ALA A 164 -9.92 0.22 -11.13
C ALA A 164 -10.04 -1.26 -10.73
N PHE A 165 -9.43 -1.64 -9.61
CA PHE A 165 -9.52 -3.01 -9.09
C PHE A 165 -10.94 -3.38 -8.68
N TYR A 166 -11.64 -2.49 -7.99
CA TYR A 166 -13.01 -2.77 -7.55
C TYR A 166 -14.02 -2.79 -8.69
N VAL A 167 -13.87 -1.92 -9.70
CA VAL A 167 -14.68 -1.99 -10.92
C VAL A 167 -14.49 -3.35 -11.60
N ASN A 168 -13.26 -3.84 -11.66
CA ASN A 168 -12.96 -5.14 -12.25
C ASN A 168 -13.53 -6.31 -11.42
N ILE A 169 -13.38 -6.29 -10.10
CA ILE A 169 -13.98 -7.30 -9.19
C ILE A 169 -15.52 -7.29 -9.32
N TYR A 170 -16.13 -6.11 -9.39
CA TYR A 170 -17.57 -5.96 -9.57
C TYR A 170 -18.04 -6.55 -10.91
N ALA A 171 -17.35 -6.21 -12.01
CA ALA A 171 -17.63 -6.77 -13.33
C ALA A 171 -17.49 -8.30 -13.34
N GLY A 172 -16.45 -8.84 -12.69
CA GLY A 172 -16.28 -10.29 -12.52
C GLY A 172 -17.40 -10.95 -11.72
N SER A 173 -17.94 -10.25 -10.71
CA SER A 173 -19.07 -10.75 -9.93
C SER A 173 -20.39 -10.82 -10.72
N MET A 174 -20.58 -9.90 -11.68
CA MET A 174 -21.76 -9.87 -12.56
C MET A 174 -21.69 -10.91 -13.68
N ALA A 175 -20.50 -11.19 -14.21
CA ALA A 175 -20.28 -12.19 -15.26
C ALA A 175 -20.42 -13.64 -14.76
N GLY A 176 -20.53 -13.85 -13.44
CA GLY A 176 -20.35 -15.15 -12.80
C GLY A 176 -18.87 -15.53 -12.81
N PHE A 177 -18.29 -15.82 -11.64
CA PHE A 177 -16.89 -16.21 -11.48
C PHE A 177 -16.60 -17.58 -12.10
N SER A 178 -16.74 -17.70 -13.42
CA SER A 178 -16.24 -18.85 -14.18
C SER A 178 -14.71 -18.87 -14.12
N THR A 179 -14.13 -20.06 -14.25
CA THR A 179 -12.67 -20.24 -14.25
C THR A 179 -11.97 -19.34 -15.28
N ARG A 180 -12.57 -19.12 -16.46
CA ARG A 180 -12.02 -18.22 -17.50
C ARG A 180 -12.03 -16.75 -17.07
N VAL A 181 -13.08 -16.29 -16.40
CA VAL A 181 -13.17 -14.92 -15.89
C VAL A 181 -12.12 -14.69 -14.80
N LEU A 182 -11.91 -15.68 -13.93
CA LEU A 182 -10.89 -15.63 -12.88
C LEU A 182 -9.46 -15.56 -13.46
N GLN A 183 -9.15 -16.38 -14.46
CA GLN A 183 -7.86 -16.34 -15.17
C GLN A 183 -7.63 -14.99 -15.86
N SER A 184 -8.65 -14.46 -16.55
CA SER A 184 -8.56 -13.15 -17.19
C SER A 184 -8.30 -12.03 -16.19
N ASN A 185 -8.94 -12.07 -15.02
CA ASN A 185 -8.72 -11.08 -13.96
C ASN A 185 -7.31 -11.19 -13.36
N THR A 186 -6.82 -12.41 -13.13
CA THR A 186 -5.44 -12.63 -12.64
C THR A 186 -4.40 -12.07 -13.63
N LEU A 187 -4.60 -12.27 -14.93
CA LEU A 187 -3.71 -11.72 -15.96
C LEU A 187 -3.76 -10.19 -16.01
N LEU A 188 -4.97 -9.61 -15.98
CA LEU A 188 -5.18 -8.16 -15.96
C LEU A 188 -4.54 -7.51 -14.72
N PHE A 189 -4.74 -8.07 -13.53
CA PHE A 189 -4.14 -7.54 -12.31
C PHE A 189 -2.63 -7.64 -12.32
N THR A 190 -2.08 -8.76 -12.78
CA THR A 190 -0.61 -8.94 -12.86
C THR A 190 0.01 -7.95 -13.83
N GLY A 191 -0.57 -7.78 -15.03
CA GLY A 191 -0.12 -6.78 -16.00
C GLY A 191 -0.22 -5.35 -15.46
N TYR A 192 -1.34 -5.02 -14.81
CA TYR A 192 -1.53 -3.70 -14.21
C TYR A 192 -0.48 -3.39 -13.13
N VAL A 193 -0.19 -4.34 -12.24
CA VAL A 193 0.81 -4.17 -11.16
C VAL A 193 2.20 -3.92 -11.74
N LEU A 194 2.59 -4.63 -12.80
CA LEU A 194 3.88 -4.43 -13.45
C LEU A 194 4.00 -3.01 -14.04
N VAL A 195 2.97 -2.57 -14.76
CA VAL A 195 2.95 -1.20 -15.32
C VAL A 195 2.97 -0.16 -14.21
N LEU A 196 2.17 -0.36 -13.15
CA LEU A 196 2.13 0.54 -12.01
C LEU A 196 3.50 0.64 -11.31
N ALA A 197 4.19 -0.48 -11.14
CA ALA A 197 5.53 -0.49 -10.54
C ALA A 197 6.54 0.33 -11.37
N VAL A 198 6.48 0.25 -12.70
CA VAL A 198 7.30 1.06 -13.60
C VAL A 198 6.97 2.55 -13.46
N ILE A 199 5.68 2.91 -13.48
CA ILE A 199 5.26 4.31 -13.36
C ILE A 199 5.70 4.90 -12.01
N VAL A 200 5.46 4.17 -10.91
CA VAL A 200 5.83 4.62 -9.56
C VAL A 200 7.34 4.79 -9.45
N THR A 201 8.14 3.85 -9.96
CA THR A 201 9.62 3.99 -9.91
C THR A 201 10.14 5.18 -10.70
N ILE A 202 9.55 5.48 -11.87
CA ILE A 202 9.87 6.69 -12.65
C ILE A 202 9.53 7.94 -11.84
N ILE A 203 8.33 8.04 -11.28
CA ILE A 203 7.89 9.20 -10.48
C ILE A 203 8.83 9.41 -9.29
N LEU A 204 9.20 8.34 -8.57
CA LEU A 204 10.14 8.43 -7.46
C LEU A 204 11.53 8.93 -7.91
N ARG A 205 12.03 8.47 -9.05
CA ARG A 205 13.31 8.92 -9.60
C ARG A 205 13.28 10.38 -10.06
N VAL A 206 12.17 10.82 -10.68
CA VAL A 206 12.00 12.23 -11.08
C VAL A 206 11.92 13.13 -9.85
N ALA A 207 11.09 12.75 -8.88
CA ALA A 207 10.90 13.51 -7.66
C ALA A 207 12.21 13.65 -6.86
N THR A 208 12.98 12.56 -6.73
CA THR A 208 14.29 12.58 -6.06
C THR A 208 15.27 13.54 -6.70
N ARG A 209 15.33 13.56 -8.03
CA ARG A 209 16.17 14.52 -8.76
C ARG A 209 15.68 15.95 -8.57
N GLU A 210 14.38 16.21 -8.63
CA GLU A 210 13.85 17.57 -8.46
C GLU A 210 14.14 18.12 -7.05
N ILE A 211 13.93 17.32 -6.00
CA ILE A 211 14.25 17.72 -4.62
C ILE A 211 15.76 18.00 -4.46
N GLN A 212 16.63 17.17 -5.06
CA GLN A 212 18.07 17.40 -5.01
C GLN A 212 18.47 18.71 -5.71
N MET A 213 17.89 18.99 -6.89
CA MET A 213 18.16 20.23 -7.62
C MET A 213 17.67 21.46 -6.85
N GLN A 214 16.49 21.40 -6.23
CA GLN A 214 15.97 22.51 -5.41
C GLN A 214 16.88 22.79 -4.21
N ASN A 215 17.31 21.75 -3.51
CA ASN A 215 18.24 21.91 -2.38
C ASN A 215 19.59 22.52 -2.82
N GLN A 216 20.12 22.10 -3.99
CA GLN A 216 21.35 22.67 -4.54
C GLN A 216 21.19 24.15 -4.91
N LYS A 217 20.06 24.53 -5.52
CA LYS A 217 19.77 25.95 -5.81
C LYS A 217 19.73 26.79 -4.54
N GLN A 218 19.03 26.32 -3.52
CA GLN A 218 18.92 27.04 -2.25
C GLN A 218 20.29 27.19 -1.55
N GLN A 219 21.14 26.16 -1.59
CA GLN A 219 22.52 26.26 -1.08
C GLN A 219 23.36 27.25 -1.88
N MET A 220 23.17 27.32 -3.20
CA MET A 220 23.88 28.26 -4.06
C MET A 220 23.48 29.71 -3.77
N GLU A 221 22.18 29.97 -3.60
CA GLU A 221 21.65 31.29 -3.23
C GLU A 221 22.22 31.75 -1.87
N GLN A 222 22.26 30.86 -0.88
CA GLN A 222 22.87 31.16 0.43
C GLN A 222 24.38 31.46 0.34
N LEU A 223 25.10 30.76 -0.52
CA LEU A 223 26.53 31.03 -0.75
C LEU A 223 26.73 32.37 -1.46
N GLN A 224 25.88 32.71 -2.43
CA GLN A 224 25.93 34.01 -3.10
C GLN A 224 25.71 35.16 -2.12
N GLU A 225 24.68 35.07 -1.28
CA GLU A 225 24.38 36.07 -0.24
C GLU A 225 25.55 36.22 0.77
N TYR A 226 26.18 35.11 1.15
CA TYR A 226 27.37 35.11 1.99
C TYR A 226 28.57 35.81 1.33
N VAL A 227 28.83 35.54 0.05
CA VAL A 227 29.91 36.17 -0.71
C VAL A 227 29.67 37.66 -0.89
N GLU A 228 28.43 38.06 -1.23
CA GLU A 228 28.06 39.47 -1.35
C GLU A 228 28.26 40.22 -0.02
N THR A 229 27.85 39.60 1.09
CA THR A 229 28.09 40.16 2.43
C THR A 229 29.59 40.34 2.72
N LEU A 230 30.41 39.35 2.35
CA LEU A 230 31.87 39.40 2.49
C LEU A 230 32.50 40.52 1.64
N GLU A 231 32.03 40.69 0.40
CA GLU A 231 32.51 41.74 -0.49
C GLU A 231 32.20 43.13 0.06
N VAL A 232 30.99 43.35 0.58
CA VAL A 232 30.60 44.60 1.24
C VAL A 232 31.50 44.87 2.45
N LEU A 233 31.71 43.86 3.30
CA LEU A 233 32.53 43.97 4.51
C LEU A 233 34.00 44.27 4.17
N HIS A 234 34.56 43.61 3.13
CA HIS A 234 35.91 43.90 2.64
C HIS A 234 36.03 45.30 2.04
N LYS A 235 34.99 45.78 1.34
CA LYS A 235 34.97 47.13 0.79
C LYS A 235 34.95 48.17 1.90
N ASP A 236 34.14 47.97 2.94
CA ASP A 236 34.08 48.87 4.09
C ASP A 236 35.41 48.91 4.84
N MET A 237 36.07 47.76 5.07
CA MET A 237 37.39 47.72 5.71
C MET A 237 38.50 48.41 4.91
N ARG A 238 38.34 48.60 3.59
CA ARG A 238 39.33 49.25 2.72
C ARG A 238 39.14 50.77 2.63
N VAL A 239 38.00 51.28 3.11
CA VAL A 239 37.65 52.70 3.14
C VAL A 239 38.10 53.37 4.44
N PHE A 240 38.43 52.59 5.47
CA PHE A 240 39.12 53.03 6.70
C PHE A 240 40.64 52.92 6.56
#